data_AF-A0AAV7EGI5-F1
#
_entry.id   AF-A0AAV7EGI5-F1
#
_cell.length_a   1.000
_cell.length_b   1.000
_cell.length_c   1.000
_cell.angle_alpha   90.00
_cell.angle_beta   90.00
_cell.angle_gamma   90.00
#
_symmetry.space_group_name_H-M   'P 1'
#
loop_
_entity.id
_entity.type
_entity.pdbx_description
1 polymer ?
#
loop_
_entity_poly.entity_id
_entity_poly.type
_entity_poly.pdbx_seq_one_letter_code
_entity_poly.pdbx_strand_id
1 'polypeptide(L)'
;MGFHDDHGRFYRRWLQEHRRHLRRLLTAPREPTHHQTLQPLVDAVVAHYAAYFVSKSRYAKRDVLAIFDATWSTTLERGLQWIAGWRPAVAFHLFYSESSLRLETQLTEILHGRGSGDLGDLHPTQLTRIGDLHLETVREEKRITARMADWQEDRVVAHSLDDSDLNMEEELRTILEEADQLRLGTIRRVVESLNPLQAVDFLTAAAELQIGIREWGEERDGTRGPPDDDDDKSSTD
;
A
#
# COMPACT_ATOMS: atom_id res chain seq x y z
N MET A 1 6.36 -25.82 13.06
CA MET A 1 5.59 -24.56 13.04
C MET A 1 6.32 -23.65 12.05
N GLY A 2 5.81 -23.58 10.81
CA GLY A 2 6.59 -23.15 9.63
C GLY A 2 6.81 -21.64 9.53
N PHE A 3 7.85 -21.26 8.81
CA PHE A 3 8.30 -19.87 8.60
C PHE A 3 7.22 -18.92 8.06
N HIS A 4 6.23 -19.42 7.30
CA HIS A 4 5.10 -18.64 6.80
C HIS A 4 4.24 -18.00 7.91
N ASP A 5 4.16 -18.62 9.09
CA ASP A 5 3.35 -18.11 10.21
C ASP A 5 4.00 -16.88 10.90
N ASP A 6 5.30 -16.65 10.69
CA ASP A 6 6.03 -15.56 11.35
C ASP A 6 5.75 -14.19 10.74
N HIS A 7 5.78 -14.08 9.39
CA HIS A 7 5.38 -12.84 8.71
C HIS A 7 3.90 -12.51 8.95
N GLY A 8 3.02 -13.52 8.94
CA GLY A 8 1.59 -13.31 9.23
C GLY A 8 1.31 -12.80 10.65
N ARG A 9 2.05 -13.30 11.66
CA ARG A 9 2.00 -12.72 13.02
C ARG A 9 2.51 -11.29 13.05
N PHE A 10 3.63 -11.01 12.37
CA PHE A 10 4.16 -9.64 12.25
C PHE A 10 3.13 -8.70 11.60
N TYR A 11 2.53 -9.09 10.47
CA TYR A 11 1.54 -8.27 9.75
C TYR A 11 0.32 -7.96 10.61
N ARG A 12 -0.20 -8.94 11.34
CA ARG A 12 -1.32 -8.72 12.28
C ARG A 12 -0.99 -7.68 13.36
N ARG A 13 0.21 -7.77 13.95
CA ARG A 13 0.68 -6.78 14.93
C ARG A 13 0.88 -5.40 14.29
N TRP A 14 1.48 -5.37 13.10
CA TRP A 14 1.67 -4.13 12.35
C TRP A 14 0.32 -3.46 12.07
N LEU A 15 -0.68 -4.21 11.62
CA LEU A 15 -2.04 -3.71 11.35
C LEU A 15 -2.75 -3.18 12.60
N GLN A 16 -2.53 -3.78 13.77
CA GLN A 16 -3.06 -3.26 15.03
C GLN A 16 -2.48 -1.87 15.37
N GLU A 17 -1.16 -1.70 15.22
CA GLU A 17 -0.54 -0.40 15.37
C GLU A 17 -0.97 0.57 14.26
N HIS A 18 -1.20 0.08 13.04
CA HIS A 18 -1.73 0.89 11.94
C HIS A 18 -3.10 1.48 12.28
N ARG A 19 -4.01 0.67 12.85
CA ARG A 19 -5.31 1.15 13.38
C ARG A 19 -5.15 2.15 14.53
N ARG A 20 -4.09 2.04 15.33
CA ARG A 20 -3.78 3.04 16.38
C ARG A 20 -3.29 4.36 15.76
N HIS A 21 -2.47 4.30 14.71
CA HIS A 21 -2.07 5.46 13.94
C HIS A 21 -3.27 6.15 13.30
N LEU A 22 -4.17 5.40 12.65
CA LEU A 22 -5.41 5.94 12.08
C LEU A 22 -6.23 6.68 13.14
N ARG A 23 -6.47 6.08 14.32
CA ARG A 23 -7.19 6.77 15.41
C ARG A 23 -6.54 8.08 15.81
N ARG A 24 -5.20 8.13 15.88
CA ARG A 24 -4.46 9.37 16.21
C ARG A 24 -4.62 10.42 15.10
N LEU A 25 -4.56 10.02 13.84
CA LEU A 25 -4.77 10.89 12.68
C LEU A 25 -6.18 11.49 12.67
N LEU A 26 -7.21 10.68 12.94
CA LEU A 26 -8.60 11.12 13.01
C LEU A 26 -8.84 12.15 14.12
N THR A 27 -8.15 12.01 15.27
CA THR A 27 -8.26 12.93 16.41
C THR A 27 -7.27 14.10 16.36
N ALA A 28 -6.50 14.23 15.28
CA ALA A 28 -5.48 15.27 15.19
C ALA A 28 -6.13 16.67 15.14
N PRO A 29 -5.55 17.68 15.83
CA PRO A 29 -6.04 19.05 15.73
C PRO A 29 -6.00 19.56 14.29
N ARG A 30 -7.11 20.13 13.82
CA ARG A 30 -7.26 20.59 12.43
C ARG A 30 -7.00 22.09 12.22
N GLU A 31 -6.68 22.83 13.28
CA GLU A 31 -6.44 24.26 13.14
C GLU A 31 -5.05 24.56 12.55
N PRO A 32 -4.92 25.56 11.66
CA PRO A 32 -3.65 25.90 11.02
C PRO A 32 -2.51 26.24 11.99
N THR A 33 -2.84 26.72 13.19
CA THR A 33 -1.88 27.01 14.27
C THR A 33 -1.11 25.78 14.77
N HIS A 34 -1.63 24.57 14.53
CA HIS A 34 -1.08 23.32 15.05
C HIS A 34 -0.14 22.60 14.06
N HIS A 35 0.24 23.21 12.93
CA HIS A 35 1.08 22.55 11.92
C HIS A 35 2.37 21.95 12.51
N GLN A 36 3.04 22.66 13.43
CA GLN A 36 4.27 22.17 14.07
C GLN A 36 4.04 20.98 15.02
N THR A 37 2.83 20.83 15.59
CA THR A 37 2.50 19.71 16.48
C THR A 37 2.04 18.48 15.71
N LEU A 38 1.66 18.63 14.43
CA LEU A 38 1.26 17.52 13.55
C LEU A 38 2.46 16.79 12.93
N GLN A 39 3.59 17.48 12.70
CA GLN A 39 4.77 16.88 12.07
C GLN A 39 5.24 15.57 12.76
N PRO A 40 5.36 15.50 14.11
CA PRO A 40 5.76 14.25 14.77
C PRO A 40 4.77 13.09 14.55
N LEU A 41 3.48 13.37 14.34
CA LEU A 41 2.49 12.34 14.02
C LEU A 41 2.69 11.85 12.59
N VAL A 42 2.86 12.75 11.63
CA VAL A 42 3.15 12.43 10.22
C VAL A 42 4.41 11.57 10.13
N ASP A 43 5.50 11.99 10.76
CA ASP A 43 6.77 11.27 10.77
C ASP A 43 6.62 9.87 11.37
N ALA A 44 5.85 9.73 12.46
CA ALA A 44 5.60 8.45 13.10
C ALA A 44 4.83 7.48 12.19
N VAL A 45 3.88 7.97 11.39
CA VAL A 45 3.11 7.15 10.44
C VAL A 45 4.00 6.73 9.26
N VAL A 46 4.79 7.65 8.70
CA VAL A 46 5.75 7.33 7.63
C VAL A 46 6.80 6.34 8.11
N ALA A 47 7.31 6.49 9.33
CA ALA A 47 8.23 5.53 9.95
C ALA A 47 7.57 4.16 10.17
N HIS A 48 6.28 4.12 10.50
CA HIS A 48 5.52 2.88 10.63
C HIS A 48 5.40 2.12 9.30
N TYR A 49 5.17 2.82 8.18
CA TYR A 49 5.26 2.22 6.83
C TYR A 49 6.69 1.75 6.50
N ALA A 50 7.71 2.55 6.82
CA ALA A 50 9.10 2.15 6.59
C ALA A 50 9.46 0.86 7.35
N ALA A 51 9.01 0.72 8.60
CA ALA A 51 9.21 -0.47 9.41
C ALA A 51 8.57 -1.73 8.78
N TYR A 52 7.43 -1.59 8.10
CA TYR A 52 6.81 -2.68 7.35
C TYR A 52 7.75 -3.20 6.26
N PHE A 53 8.25 -2.32 5.39
CA PHE A 53 9.10 -2.72 4.26
C PHE A 53 10.47 -3.26 4.71
N VAL A 54 11.05 -2.70 5.78
CA VAL A 54 12.27 -3.28 6.39
C VAL A 54 12.02 -4.69 6.90
N SER A 55 10.89 -4.92 7.57
CA SER A 55 10.52 -6.25 8.04
C SER A 55 10.30 -7.19 6.85
N LYS A 56 9.48 -6.80 5.88
CA LYS A 56 9.18 -7.57 4.66
C LYS A 56 10.44 -7.97 3.89
N SER A 57 11.40 -7.05 3.69
CA SER A 57 12.70 -7.35 3.06
C SER A 57 13.49 -8.43 3.83
N ARG A 58 13.48 -8.41 5.17
CA ARG A 58 14.13 -9.46 5.98
C ARG A 58 13.51 -10.84 5.77
N TYR A 59 12.19 -10.90 5.60
CA TYR A 59 11.51 -12.17 5.30
C TYR A 59 11.74 -12.61 3.86
N ALA A 60 11.72 -11.69 2.89
CA ALA A 60 12.00 -11.97 1.49
C ALA A 60 13.42 -12.52 1.24
N LYS A 61 14.38 -12.14 2.09
CA LYS A 61 15.74 -12.71 2.07
C LYS A 61 15.81 -14.19 2.44
N ARG A 62 14.78 -14.70 3.12
CA ARG A 62 14.68 -16.10 3.54
C ARG A 62 13.81 -16.91 2.59
N ASP A 63 12.69 -16.32 2.17
CA ASP A 63 11.71 -16.96 1.31
C ASP A 63 10.92 -15.85 0.58
N VAL A 64 11.32 -15.57 -0.66
CA VAL A 64 10.66 -14.55 -1.48
C VAL A 64 9.31 -15.06 -1.99
N LEU A 65 9.18 -16.34 -2.31
CA LEU A 65 7.95 -16.93 -2.85
C LEU A 65 6.81 -16.87 -1.82
N ALA A 66 7.11 -17.09 -0.54
CA ALA A 66 6.16 -16.89 0.56
C ALA A 66 5.62 -15.45 0.62
N ILE A 67 6.41 -14.46 0.21
CA ILE A 67 5.97 -13.07 0.16
C ILE A 67 4.94 -12.85 -0.95
N PHE A 68 5.10 -13.52 -2.08
CA PHE A 68 4.15 -13.48 -3.19
C PHE A 68 2.90 -14.32 -2.92
N ASP A 69 3.02 -15.44 -2.20
CA ASP A 69 1.87 -16.26 -1.80
C ASP A 69 0.95 -15.53 -0.79
N ALA A 70 1.54 -14.70 0.07
CA ALA A 70 0.84 -13.79 0.98
C ALA A 70 -0.33 -14.48 1.73
N THR A 71 -0.06 -15.64 2.34
CA THR A 71 -1.05 -16.46 3.06
C THR A 71 -1.74 -15.74 4.22
N TRP A 72 -1.14 -14.67 4.72
CA TRP A 72 -1.70 -13.82 5.78
C TRP A 72 -2.72 -12.78 5.29
N SER A 73 -2.84 -12.58 3.98
CA SER A 73 -3.76 -11.61 3.35
C SER A 73 -5.11 -12.25 3.00
N THR A 74 -6.14 -11.44 2.79
CA THR A 74 -7.45 -11.88 2.27
C THR A 74 -7.36 -12.19 0.77
N THR A 75 -8.36 -12.88 0.22
CA THR A 75 -8.45 -13.08 -1.24
C THR A 75 -8.56 -11.76 -1.99
N LEU A 76 -9.25 -10.77 -1.42
CA LEU A 76 -9.36 -9.42 -2.00
C LEU A 76 -8.02 -8.68 -1.99
N GLU A 77 -7.32 -8.68 -0.85
CA GLU A 77 -6.00 -8.07 -0.74
C GLU A 77 -5.05 -8.65 -1.78
N ARG A 78 -5.00 -9.99 -1.93
CA ARG A 78 -4.18 -10.65 -2.96
C ARG A 78 -4.60 -10.27 -4.39
N GLY A 79 -5.90 -10.17 -4.66
CA GLY A 79 -6.41 -9.77 -5.97
C GLY A 79 -6.04 -8.33 -6.38
N LEU A 80 -5.69 -7.47 -5.42
CA LEU A 80 -5.29 -6.08 -5.65
C LEU A 80 -3.76 -5.89 -5.64
N GLN A 81 -2.98 -6.95 -5.46
CA GLN A 81 -1.52 -6.84 -5.42
C GLN A 81 -0.93 -6.59 -6.81
N TRP A 82 0.01 -5.65 -6.86
CA TRP A 82 1.00 -5.49 -7.92
C TRP A 82 2.36 -5.80 -7.29
N ILE A 83 3.04 -6.88 -7.64
CA ILE A 83 4.37 -7.25 -7.07
C ILE A 83 4.35 -7.27 -5.53
N ALA A 84 3.59 -8.24 -4.98
CA ALA A 84 3.44 -8.51 -3.54
C ALA A 84 3.12 -7.29 -2.65
N GLY A 85 2.38 -6.31 -3.17
CA GLY A 85 1.95 -5.11 -2.46
C GLY A 85 1.04 -4.25 -3.31
N TRP A 86 0.61 -3.10 -2.80
CA TRP A 86 -0.23 -2.17 -3.57
C TRP A 86 0.56 -1.48 -4.69
N ARG A 87 -0.13 -0.97 -5.70
CA ARG A 87 0.49 -0.26 -6.83
C ARG A 87 0.69 1.23 -6.50
N PRO A 88 1.92 1.77 -6.50
CA PRO A 88 2.24 3.17 -6.16
C PRO A 88 1.32 4.25 -6.74
N ALA A 89 0.86 4.10 -7.98
CA ALA A 89 -0.06 4.99 -8.68
C ALA A 89 -1.39 5.21 -7.92
N VAL A 90 -1.83 4.21 -7.15
CA VAL A 90 -3.05 4.29 -6.32
C VAL A 90 -2.95 5.41 -5.29
N ALA A 91 -1.76 5.72 -4.77
CA ALA A 91 -1.58 6.84 -3.85
C ALA A 91 -1.97 8.18 -4.48
N PHE A 92 -1.69 8.39 -5.78
CA PHE A 92 -2.05 9.62 -6.48
C PHE A 92 -3.54 9.66 -6.81
N HIS A 93 -4.13 8.51 -7.21
CA HIS A 93 -5.57 8.44 -7.40
C HIS A 93 -6.32 8.79 -6.12
N LEU A 94 -5.89 8.22 -4.99
CA LEU A 94 -6.43 8.57 -3.68
C LEU A 94 -6.23 10.05 -3.35
N PHE A 95 -5.02 10.57 -3.56
CA PHE A 95 -4.72 11.99 -3.34
C PHE A 95 -5.67 12.90 -4.11
N TYR A 96 -5.83 12.69 -5.42
CA TYR A 96 -6.69 13.52 -6.26
C TYR A 96 -8.17 13.36 -5.89
N SER A 97 -8.63 12.15 -5.56
CA SER A 97 -10.00 11.93 -5.10
C SER A 97 -10.29 12.69 -3.81
N GLU A 98 -9.43 12.57 -2.80
CA GLU A 98 -9.60 13.23 -1.51
C GLU A 98 -9.47 14.75 -1.59
N SER A 99 -8.46 15.24 -2.32
CA SER A 99 -8.25 16.68 -2.49
C SER A 99 -9.41 17.33 -3.23
N SER A 100 -9.92 16.67 -4.29
CA SER A 100 -11.02 17.22 -5.09
C SER A 100 -12.33 17.22 -4.30
N LEU A 101 -12.63 16.15 -3.57
CA LEU A 101 -13.81 16.07 -2.72
C LEU A 101 -13.82 17.21 -1.69
N ARG A 102 -12.68 17.47 -1.03
CA ARG A 102 -12.56 18.55 -0.05
C ARG A 102 -12.64 19.93 -0.67
N LEU A 103 -11.96 20.14 -1.79
CA LEU A 103 -12.04 21.37 -2.57
C LEU A 103 -13.50 21.71 -2.91
N GLU A 104 -14.28 20.73 -3.39
CA GLU A 104 -15.70 20.92 -3.72
C GLU A 104 -16.52 21.36 -2.51
N THR A 105 -16.26 20.79 -1.33
CA THR A 105 -16.97 21.17 -0.10
C THR A 105 -16.64 22.57 0.43
N GLN A 106 -15.47 23.12 0.09
CA GLN A 106 -14.96 24.38 0.65
C GLN A 106 -14.72 25.46 -0.41
N LEU A 107 -15.11 25.22 -1.67
CA LEU A 107 -14.81 26.08 -2.81
C LEU A 107 -15.25 27.53 -2.57
N THR A 108 -16.45 27.72 -2.01
CA THR A 108 -16.97 29.06 -1.70
C THR A 108 -16.08 29.77 -0.69
N GLU A 109 -15.64 29.12 0.38
CA GLU A 109 -14.78 29.75 1.39
C GLU A 109 -13.39 30.09 0.82
N ILE A 110 -12.81 29.21 0.01
CA ILE A 110 -11.54 29.45 -0.68
C ILE A 110 -11.63 30.69 -1.59
N LEU A 111 -12.71 30.82 -2.37
CA LEU A 111 -12.93 31.99 -3.23
C LEU A 111 -13.08 33.30 -2.44
N HIS A 112 -13.52 33.23 -1.18
CA HIS A 112 -13.57 34.37 -0.26
C HIS A 112 -12.25 34.58 0.51
N GLY A 113 -11.19 33.83 0.18
CA GLY A 113 -9.89 33.92 0.84
C GLY A 113 -9.83 33.27 2.22
N ARG A 114 -10.79 32.40 2.55
CA ARG A 114 -10.89 31.67 3.83
C ARG A 114 -10.52 30.19 3.67
N GLY A 115 -9.33 29.94 3.13
CA GLY A 115 -8.79 28.59 3.01
C GLY A 115 -8.61 27.92 4.37
N SER A 116 -8.92 26.63 4.47
CA SER A 116 -8.78 25.82 5.67
C SER A 116 -7.35 25.35 5.92
N GLY A 117 -6.47 25.45 4.92
CA GLY A 117 -5.13 24.87 4.93
C GLY A 117 -5.10 23.34 4.86
N ASP A 118 -6.26 22.70 4.65
CA ASP A 118 -6.40 21.25 4.54
C ASP A 118 -6.11 20.74 3.11
N LEU A 119 -6.35 19.45 2.86
CA LEU A 119 -6.07 18.83 1.55
C LEU A 119 -6.90 19.38 0.37
N GLY A 120 -7.98 20.12 0.63
CA GLY A 120 -8.74 20.86 -0.38
C GLY A 120 -8.15 22.22 -0.76
N ASP A 121 -7.23 22.75 0.06
CA ASP A 121 -6.61 24.09 -0.09
C ASP A 121 -5.17 23.98 -0.61
N LEU A 122 -5.01 23.32 -1.77
CA LEU A 122 -3.71 23.05 -2.38
C LEU A 122 -3.20 24.22 -3.21
N HIS A 123 -1.95 24.62 -2.97
CA HIS A 123 -1.30 25.63 -3.81
C HIS A 123 -0.91 25.05 -5.19
N PRO A 124 -0.95 25.84 -6.29
CA PRO A 124 -0.58 25.36 -7.63
C PRO A 124 0.79 24.67 -7.70
N THR A 125 1.78 25.15 -6.96
CA THR A 125 3.11 24.50 -6.90
C THR A 125 3.09 23.13 -6.23
N GLN A 126 2.16 22.86 -5.31
CA GLN A 126 1.97 21.53 -4.75
C GLN A 126 1.39 20.59 -5.81
N LEU A 127 0.39 21.03 -6.56
CA LEU A 127 -0.21 20.25 -7.66
C LEU A 127 0.80 19.92 -8.76
N THR A 128 1.66 20.87 -9.15
CA THR A 128 2.73 20.60 -10.11
C THR A 128 3.72 19.56 -9.58
N ARG A 129 4.19 19.70 -8.33
CA ARG A 129 5.12 18.74 -7.71
C ARG A 129 4.51 17.34 -7.62
N ILE A 130 3.26 17.23 -7.20
CA ILE A 130 2.54 15.94 -7.14
C ILE A 130 2.34 15.36 -8.55
N GLY A 131 2.01 16.20 -9.55
CA GLY A 131 1.86 15.77 -10.94
C GLY A 131 3.16 15.21 -11.53
N ASP A 132 4.28 15.90 -11.33
CA ASP A 132 5.60 15.44 -11.78
C ASP A 132 5.99 14.13 -11.08
N LEU A 133 5.74 14.04 -9.76
CA LEU A 133 5.98 12.84 -8.96
C LEU A 133 5.11 11.66 -9.42
N HIS A 134 3.86 11.90 -9.81
CA HIS A 134 2.97 10.88 -10.36
C HIS A 134 3.52 10.33 -11.67
N LEU A 135 3.94 11.20 -12.59
CA LEU A 135 4.53 10.78 -13.87
C LEU A 135 5.81 9.98 -13.68
N GLU A 136 6.68 10.40 -12.76
CA GLU A 136 7.90 9.66 -12.41
C GLU A 136 7.57 8.28 -11.84
N THR A 137 6.63 8.22 -10.89
CA THR A 137 6.21 6.95 -10.26
C THR A 137 5.67 5.97 -11.30
N VAL A 138 4.81 6.44 -12.22
CA VAL A 138 4.24 5.60 -13.29
C VAL A 138 5.32 5.09 -14.25
N ARG A 139 6.38 5.87 -14.51
CA ARG A 139 7.52 5.41 -15.32
C ARG A 139 8.27 4.27 -14.62
N GLU A 140 8.56 4.43 -13.33
CA GLU A 140 9.23 3.38 -12.56
C GLU A 140 8.37 2.13 -12.40
N GLU A 141 7.06 2.28 -12.19
CA GLU A 141 6.15 1.13 -12.20
C GLU A 141 6.20 0.35 -13.52
N LYS A 142 6.19 1.05 -14.66
CA LYS A 142 6.29 0.39 -15.98
C LYS A 142 7.62 -0.34 -16.12
N ARG A 143 8.72 0.27 -15.68
CA ARG A 143 10.05 -0.36 -15.70
C ARG A 143 10.08 -1.64 -14.85
N ILE A 144 9.58 -1.59 -13.61
CA ILE A 144 9.54 -2.75 -12.71
C ILE A 144 8.58 -3.82 -13.25
N THR A 145 7.43 -3.42 -13.80
CA THR A 145 6.47 -4.36 -14.42
C THR A 145 7.10 -5.08 -15.62
N ALA A 146 7.86 -4.37 -16.46
CA ALA A 146 8.57 -4.98 -17.58
C ALA A 146 9.58 -6.02 -17.09
N ARG A 147 10.38 -5.70 -16.06
CA ARG A 147 11.31 -6.66 -15.46
C ARG A 147 10.62 -7.90 -14.86
N MET A 148 9.47 -7.72 -14.22
CA MET A 148 8.67 -8.84 -13.73
C MET A 148 8.19 -9.73 -14.89
N ALA A 149 7.81 -9.13 -16.03
CA ALA A 149 7.43 -9.87 -17.22
C ALA A 149 8.63 -10.63 -17.82
N ASP A 150 9.79 -9.98 -17.97
CA ASP A 150 11.02 -10.62 -18.45
C ASP A 150 11.39 -11.82 -17.56
N TRP A 151 11.36 -11.65 -16.24
CA TRP A 151 11.61 -12.73 -15.27
C TRP A 151 10.64 -13.90 -15.45
N GLN A 152 9.34 -13.62 -15.68
CA GLN A 152 8.32 -14.64 -15.93
C GLN A 152 8.50 -15.37 -17.25
N GLU A 153 8.86 -14.65 -18.33
CA GLU A 153 9.08 -15.23 -19.66
C GLU A 153 10.29 -16.17 -19.66
N ASP A 154 11.38 -15.77 -18.99
CA ASP A 154 12.57 -16.60 -18.81
C ASP A 154 12.25 -17.94 -18.11
N ARG A 155 11.20 -18.01 -17.29
CA ARG A 155 10.77 -19.26 -16.65
C ARG A 155 10.16 -20.26 -17.61
N VAL A 156 9.49 -19.80 -18.67
CA VAL A 156 8.87 -20.68 -19.66
C VAL A 156 9.93 -21.34 -20.54
N VAL A 157 11.06 -20.66 -20.75
CA VAL A 157 12.12 -21.09 -21.67
C VAL A 157 13.20 -21.95 -21.00
N ALA A 158 13.40 -21.82 -19.68
CA ALA A 158 14.44 -22.54 -18.95
C ALA A 158 14.02 -23.97 -18.52
N HIS A 159 14.40 -24.99 -19.30
CA HIS A 159 14.14 -26.41 -19.02
C HIS A 159 15.16 -27.12 -18.09
N SER A 160 15.90 -26.45 -17.20
CA SER A 160 16.92 -27.09 -16.34
C SER A 160 17.00 -26.51 -14.92
N LEU A 161 17.03 -27.39 -13.90
CA LEU A 161 16.52 -27.11 -12.56
C LEU A 161 17.53 -26.94 -11.40
N ASP A 162 18.85 -27.11 -11.56
CA ASP A 162 19.72 -27.19 -10.35
C ASP A 162 20.54 -25.93 -10.01
N ASP A 163 21.04 -25.16 -10.99
CA ASP A 163 21.80 -23.89 -10.73
C ASP A 163 20.95 -22.62 -11.00
N SER A 164 19.74 -22.78 -11.54
CA SER A 164 18.87 -21.69 -12.01
C SER A 164 17.93 -21.14 -10.92
N ASP A 165 17.64 -21.91 -9.87
CA ASP A 165 16.65 -21.56 -8.85
C ASP A 165 17.15 -20.50 -7.85
N LEU A 166 18.41 -20.58 -7.41
CA LEU A 166 18.99 -19.56 -6.51
C LEU A 166 19.15 -18.20 -7.20
N ASN A 167 19.49 -18.19 -8.49
CA ASN A 167 19.55 -16.95 -9.27
C ASN A 167 18.15 -16.37 -9.52
N MET A 168 17.14 -17.23 -9.65
CA MET A 168 15.74 -16.84 -9.86
C MET A 168 15.15 -16.11 -8.65
N GLU A 169 15.32 -16.68 -7.44
CA GLU A 169 14.81 -16.05 -6.22
C GLU A 169 15.54 -14.73 -5.91
N GLU A 170 16.83 -14.61 -6.25
CA GLU A 170 17.59 -13.37 -6.08
C GLU A 170 17.06 -12.25 -7.00
N GLU A 171 16.78 -12.55 -8.26
CA GLU A 171 16.19 -11.59 -9.18
C GLU A 171 14.79 -11.17 -8.74
N LEU A 172 13.94 -12.13 -8.37
CA LEU A 172 12.60 -11.84 -7.86
C LEU A 172 12.64 -10.98 -6.59
N ARG A 173 13.61 -11.24 -5.71
CA ARG A 173 13.85 -10.42 -4.51
C ARG A 173 14.27 -9.00 -4.87
N THR A 174 15.10 -8.84 -5.90
CA THR A 174 15.53 -7.51 -6.40
C THR A 174 14.33 -6.73 -6.95
N ILE A 175 13.47 -7.38 -7.75
CA ILE A 175 12.23 -6.77 -8.28
C ILE A 175 11.30 -6.35 -7.12
N LEU A 176 11.15 -7.22 -6.11
CA LEU A 176 10.37 -6.93 -4.92
C LEU A 176 10.93 -5.73 -4.14
N GLU A 177 12.26 -5.67 -3.96
CA GLU A 177 12.93 -4.61 -3.22
C GLU A 177 12.80 -3.26 -3.94
N GLU A 178 12.90 -3.23 -5.27
CA GLU A 178 12.63 -2.04 -6.09
C GLU A 178 11.17 -1.58 -5.97
N ALA A 179 10.22 -2.52 -6.00
CA ALA A 179 8.81 -2.20 -5.84
C ALA A 179 8.50 -1.62 -4.44
N ASP A 180 9.08 -2.20 -3.39
CA ASP A 180 8.91 -1.71 -2.01
C ASP A 180 9.60 -0.36 -1.78
N GLN A 181 10.76 -0.13 -2.39
CA GLN A 181 11.42 1.18 -2.40
C GLN A 181 10.56 2.23 -3.11
N LEU A 182 9.97 1.89 -4.26
CA LEU A 182 9.08 2.81 -4.96
C LEU A 182 7.85 3.16 -4.11
N ARG A 183 7.19 2.18 -3.47
CA ARG A 183 6.05 2.42 -2.56
C ARG A 183 6.40 3.39 -1.43
N LEU A 184 7.48 3.10 -0.71
CA LEU A 184 7.90 3.95 0.43
C LEU A 184 8.35 5.33 -0.04
N GLY A 185 9.05 5.40 -1.17
CA GLY A 185 9.47 6.64 -1.82
C GLY A 185 8.27 7.51 -2.22
N THR A 186 7.24 6.90 -2.81
CA THR A 186 6.00 7.60 -3.18
C THR A 186 5.30 8.19 -1.96
N ILE A 187 5.09 7.41 -0.88
CA ILE A 187 4.45 7.93 0.35
C ILE A 187 5.24 9.12 0.90
N ARG A 188 6.57 8.98 1.03
CA ARG A 188 7.44 10.03 1.56
C ARG A 188 7.37 11.31 0.73
N ARG A 189 7.54 11.19 -0.58
CA ARG A 189 7.60 12.35 -1.49
C ARG A 189 6.25 13.04 -1.63
N VAL A 190 5.13 12.31 -1.54
CA VAL A 190 3.79 12.92 -1.43
C VAL A 190 3.72 13.73 -0.14
N VAL A 191 4.03 13.13 1.01
CA VAL A 191 3.99 13.81 2.32
C VAL A 191 4.91 15.05 2.36
N GLU A 192 6.11 14.96 1.83
CA GLU A 192 7.08 16.07 1.74
C GLU A 192 6.61 17.23 0.85
N SER A 193 5.67 16.98 -0.07
CA SER A 193 5.08 17.99 -0.95
C SER A 193 3.92 18.75 -0.29
N LEU A 194 3.47 18.27 0.87
CA LEU A 194 2.29 18.75 1.60
C LEU A 194 2.67 19.46 2.90
N ASN A 195 1.78 20.31 3.39
CA ASN A 195 1.88 20.78 4.75
C ASN A 195 1.47 19.64 5.73
N PRO A 196 1.80 19.74 7.04
CA PRO A 196 1.47 18.68 8.00
C PRO A 196 -0.02 18.33 8.09
N LEU A 197 -0.93 19.30 7.95
CA LEU A 197 -2.38 19.05 8.01
C LEU A 197 -2.87 18.29 6.77
N GLN A 198 -2.43 18.70 5.59
CA GLN A 198 -2.67 18.02 4.32
C GLN A 198 -2.10 16.59 4.33
N ALA A 199 -0.90 16.41 4.89
CA ALA A 199 -0.29 15.09 5.05
C ALA A 199 -1.10 14.20 6.02
N VAL A 200 -1.66 14.76 7.10
CA VAL A 200 -2.57 14.03 8.00
C VAL A 200 -3.82 13.57 7.24
N ASP A 201 -4.45 14.44 6.44
CA ASP A 201 -5.63 14.07 5.66
C ASP A 201 -5.30 12.95 4.65
N PHE A 202 -4.21 13.09 3.89
CA PHE A 202 -3.77 12.08 2.93
C PHE A 202 -3.47 10.73 3.61
N LEU A 203 -2.73 10.73 4.72
CA LEU A 203 -2.40 9.51 5.46
C LEU A 203 -3.62 8.89 6.15
N THR A 204 -4.61 9.70 6.53
CA THR A 204 -5.89 9.22 7.06
C THR A 204 -6.61 8.41 5.99
N ALA A 205 -6.82 8.99 4.81
CA ALA A 205 -7.50 8.32 3.71
C ALA A 205 -6.74 7.05 3.26
N ALA A 206 -5.41 7.09 3.25
CA ALA A 206 -4.59 5.92 2.89
C ALA A 206 -4.76 4.77 3.89
N ALA A 207 -4.76 5.09 5.19
CA ALA A 207 -4.97 4.11 6.24
C ALA A 207 -6.40 3.56 6.23
N GLU A 208 -7.42 4.41 6.03
CA GLU A 208 -8.81 3.99 5.90
C GLU A 208 -9.01 3.05 4.71
N LEU A 209 -8.44 3.37 3.55
CA LEU A 209 -8.50 2.50 2.38
C LEU A 209 -7.85 1.14 2.66
N GLN A 210 -6.65 1.13 3.24
CA GLN A 210 -5.93 -0.12 3.52
C GLN A 210 -6.68 -1.00 4.53
N ILE A 211 -7.22 -0.41 5.60
CA ILE A 211 -8.01 -1.12 6.62
C ILE A 211 -9.34 -1.59 6.03
N GLY A 212 -10.03 -0.74 5.26
CA GLY A 212 -11.31 -1.08 4.64
C GLY A 212 -11.21 -2.22 3.64
N ILE A 213 -10.17 -2.25 2.80
CA ILE A 213 -9.91 -3.39 1.88
C ILE A 213 -9.75 -4.69 2.68
N ARG A 214 -9.00 -4.65 3.78
CA ARG A 214 -8.78 -5.82 4.65
C ARG A 214 -10.10 -6.29 5.26
N GLU A 215 -10.85 -5.39 5.89
CA GLU A 215 -12.11 -5.70 6.57
C GLU A 215 -13.15 -6.28 5.59
N TRP A 216 -13.31 -5.66 4.43
CA TRP A 216 -14.20 -6.16 3.38
C TRP A 216 -13.76 -7.53 2.84
N GLY A 217 -12.45 -7.76 2.72
CA GLY A 217 -11.91 -9.05 2.35
C GLY A 217 -12.17 -10.14 3.40
N GLU A 218 -12.05 -9.81 4.70
CA GLU A 218 -12.29 -10.75 5.81
C GLU A 218 -13.77 -11.18 5.84
N GLU A 219 -14.70 -10.23 5.63
CA GLU A 219 -16.13 -10.51 5.52
C GLU A 219 -16.44 -11.46 4.34
N ARG A 220 -15.80 -11.23 3.19
CA ARG A 220 -16.00 -12.06 1.99
C ARG A 220 -15.40 -13.46 2.14
N ASP A 221 -14.24 -13.57 2.75
CA ASP A 221 -13.57 -14.85 2.97
C ASP A 221 -14.31 -15.68 4.01
N GLY A 222 -14.90 -15.05 5.04
CA GLY A 222 -15.73 -15.74 6.04
C GLY A 222 -17.10 -16.22 5.52
N THR A 223 -17.64 -15.59 4.48
CA THR A 223 -18.92 -15.98 3.85
C THR A 223 -18.78 -17.08 2.79
N ARG A 224 -17.56 -17.30 2.29
CA ARG A 224 -17.20 -18.45 1.45
C ARG A 224 -16.87 -19.64 2.35
N GLY A 225 -17.89 -20.28 2.91
CA GLY A 225 -17.73 -21.59 3.56
C GLY A 225 -17.09 -22.61 2.60
N PRO A 226 -16.54 -23.73 3.12
CA PRO A 226 -16.00 -24.79 2.27
C PRO A 226 -17.07 -25.25 1.27
N PRO A 227 -16.68 -25.68 0.06
CA PRO A 227 -17.63 -26.23 -0.90
C PRO A 227 -18.41 -27.36 -0.24
N ASP A 228 -19.73 -27.37 -0.41
CA ASP A 228 -20.58 -28.47 0.03
C ASP A 228 -20.07 -29.76 -0.65
N ASP A 229 -19.53 -30.69 0.15
CA ASP A 229 -19.23 -32.08 -0.27
C ASP A 229 -20.55 -32.87 -0.43
N ASP A 230 -21.50 -32.34 -1.20
CA ASP A 230 -22.77 -32.99 -1.53
C ASP A 230 -22.87 -33.17 -3.05
N ASP A 231 -22.04 -34.05 -3.60
CA ASP A 231 -22.31 -34.71 -4.88
C ASP A 231 -21.62 -36.08 -4.98
N ASP A 232 -21.63 -36.84 -3.88
CA ASP A 232 -21.35 -38.28 -3.93
C ASP A 232 -22.34 -39.08 -3.08
N LYS A 233 -23.59 -39.15 -3.54
CA LYS A 233 -24.50 -40.25 -3.19
C LYS A 233 -25.17 -40.84 -4.43
N SER A 234 -24.64 -42.02 -4.77
CA SER A 234 -25.33 -43.18 -5.34
C SER A 234 -25.86 -43.09 -6.77
N SER A 235 -24.99 -43.42 -7.72
CA SER A 235 -25.31 -44.48 -8.69
C SER A 235 -25.00 -45.83 -8.04
N THR A 236 -26.01 -46.48 -7.47
CA THR A 236 -26.11 -47.95 -7.34
C THR A 236 -27.47 -48.31 -6.74
N ASP A 237 -28.47 -48.53 -7.58
CA ASP A 237 -29.02 -49.85 -7.90
C ASP A 237 -30.12 -49.75 -8.97
#